data_AF-A0A8T5YPJ9-F1
#
_entry.id   AF-A0A8T5YPJ9-F1
#
_cell.length_a   1.000
_cell.length_b   1.000
_cell.length_c   1.000
_cell.angle_alpha   90.00
_cell.angle_beta   90.00
_cell.angle_gamma   90.00
#
_symmetry.space_group_name_H-M   'P 1'
#
loop_
_entity.id
_entity.type
_entity.pdbx_description
1 polymer ?
#
loop_
_entity_poly.entity_id
_entity_poly.type
_entity_poly.pdbx_seq_one_letter_code
_entity_poly.pdbx_strand_id
1 'polypeptide(L)'
;RGTPGVECLSPQVLTGDNGLTLIENAPWGVVASVTPSTNPAATVINNAISLIAAGNSVIFAPHPAAKKVSQQAITLLNQAIVAAGGPENLLVTVANPDIETAQRLFKFPGIGLLVVTGGEAVVEAARKHTN
;
A
#
# COMPACT_ATOMS: atom_id res chain seq x y z
N ARG A 1 -7.52 7.79 16.64
CA ARG A 1 -8.11 7.90 15.28
C ARG A 1 -7.98 6.54 14.60
N GLY A 2 -8.97 6.10 13.83
CA GLY A 2 -8.93 4.82 13.10
C GLY A 2 -8.01 4.88 11.89
N THR A 3 -7.82 3.73 11.23
CA THR A 3 -7.15 3.63 9.93
C THR A 3 -7.92 4.45 8.88
N PRO A 4 -7.25 5.32 8.10
CA PRO A 4 -7.91 6.11 7.06
C PRO A 4 -8.57 5.23 6.01
N GLY A 5 -9.88 5.41 5.79
CA GLY A 5 -10.64 4.76 4.72
C GLY A 5 -11.14 5.76 3.67
N VAL A 6 -12.26 5.41 3.03
CA VAL A 6 -12.89 6.24 2.00
C VAL A 6 -13.38 7.58 2.53
N GLU A 7 -13.63 7.70 3.83
CA GLU A 7 -14.03 8.93 4.50
C GLU A 7 -12.95 10.03 4.48
N CYS A 8 -11.71 9.66 4.18
CA CYS A 8 -10.61 10.61 4.01
C CYS A 8 -10.48 11.14 2.56
N LEU A 9 -11.25 10.60 1.62
CA LEU A 9 -11.31 11.08 0.24
C LEU A 9 -12.42 12.12 0.15
N SER A 10 -12.10 13.33 -0.30
CA SER A 10 -13.07 14.42 -0.38
C SER A 10 -12.84 15.26 -1.63
N PRO A 11 -13.83 15.33 -2.53
CA PRO A 11 -13.74 16.20 -3.69
C PRO A 11 -13.72 17.67 -3.27
N GLN A 12 -12.98 18.49 -4.01
CA GLN A 12 -13.03 19.94 -3.87
C GLN A 12 -13.51 20.57 -5.18
N VAL A 13 -14.44 21.51 -5.08
CA VAL A 13 -14.94 22.29 -6.20
C VAL A 13 -14.63 23.75 -5.96
N LEU A 14 -13.92 24.36 -6.90
CA LEU A 14 -13.61 25.78 -6.92
C LEU A 14 -14.36 26.42 -8.08
N THR A 15 -15.15 27.46 -7.79
CA THR A 15 -15.88 28.24 -8.79
C THR A 15 -15.38 29.67 -8.81
N GLY A 16 -15.22 30.27 -9.99
CA GLY A 16 -14.85 31.69 -10.13
C GLY A 16 -15.00 32.18 -11.56
N ASP A 17 -14.43 33.35 -11.85
CA ASP A 17 -14.55 34.03 -13.15
C ASP A 17 -14.07 33.17 -14.34
N ASN A 18 -13.14 32.25 -14.08
CA ASN A 18 -12.57 31.34 -15.08
C ASN A 18 -13.31 29.99 -15.19
N GLY A 19 -14.50 29.86 -14.58
CA GLY A 19 -15.31 28.66 -14.63
C GLY A 19 -15.21 27.79 -13.37
N LEU A 20 -15.16 26.47 -13.56
CA LEU A 20 -15.21 25.48 -12.49
C LEU A 20 -13.97 24.57 -12.56
N THR A 21 -13.32 24.40 -11.40
CA THR A 21 -12.25 23.43 -11.20
C THR A 21 -12.73 22.37 -10.21
N LEU A 22 -12.62 21.10 -10.61
CA LEU A 22 -12.85 19.93 -9.76
C LEU A 22 -11.51 19.30 -9.41
N ILE A 23 -11.28 19.00 -8.14
CA ILE A 23 -10.09 18.32 -7.63
C ILE A 23 -10.54 17.04 -6.94
N GLU A 24 -10.02 15.91 -7.41
CA GLU A 24 -10.34 14.55 -6.95
C GLU A 24 -9.06 13.76 -6.69
N ASN A 25 -9.12 12.78 -5.79
CA ASN A 25 -8.02 11.84 -5.58
C ASN A 25 -8.12 10.68 -6.58
N ALA A 26 -7.07 10.46 -7.35
CA ALA A 26 -6.95 9.31 -8.26
C ALA A 26 -5.94 8.28 -7.71
N PRO A 27 -6.10 6.99 -8.04
CA PRO A 27 -5.17 5.95 -7.62
C PRO A 27 -3.79 6.10 -8.27
N TRP A 28 -2.76 5.68 -7.56
CA TRP A 28 -1.40 5.50 -8.07
C TRP A 28 -1.24 4.22 -8.89
N GLY A 29 -2.15 3.25 -8.73
CA GLY A 29 -2.11 1.95 -9.40
C GLY A 29 -1.59 0.85 -8.48
N VAL A 30 -0.39 0.33 -8.73
CA VAL A 30 0.24 -0.69 -7.89
C VAL A 30 1.17 -0.03 -6.89
N VAL A 31 0.99 -0.34 -5.60
CA VAL A 31 1.81 0.19 -4.51
C VAL A 31 2.67 -0.91 -3.92
N ALA A 32 3.97 -0.65 -3.75
CA ALA A 32 4.84 -1.54 -2.98
C ALA A 32 4.91 -1.09 -1.52
N SER A 33 4.49 -1.95 -0.60
CA SER A 33 4.47 -1.65 0.82
C SER A 33 5.45 -2.51 1.61
N VAL A 34 6.49 -1.88 2.16
CA VAL A 34 7.44 -2.55 3.06
C VAL A 34 6.93 -2.45 4.49
N THR A 35 6.80 -3.59 5.17
CA THR A 35 6.21 -3.65 6.52
C THR A 35 7.22 -4.13 7.57
N PRO A 36 7.23 -3.52 8.78
CA PRO A 36 8.23 -3.79 9.80
C PRO A 36 7.90 -5.06 10.59
N SER A 37 8.88 -5.59 11.31
CA SER A 37 8.69 -6.74 12.22
C SER A 37 8.02 -6.37 13.55
N THR A 38 8.03 -5.09 13.93
CA THR A 38 7.51 -4.58 15.20
C THR A 38 5.98 -4.51 15.26
N ASN A 39 5.35 -4.22 14.13
CA ASN A 39 3.91 -4.06 13.99
C ASN A 39 3.40 -4.66 12.67
N PRO A 40 3.72 -5.93 12.37
CA PRO A 40 3.58 -6.51 11.03
C PRO A 40 2.12 -6.56 10.56
N ALA A 41 1.24 -7.20 11.35
CA ALA A 41 -0.17 -7.31 11.01
C ALA A 41 -0.86 -5.94 11.01
N ALA A 42 -0.56 -5.09 11.99
CA ALA A 42 -1.18 -3.77 12.10
C ALA A 42 -0.82 -2.88 10.91
N THR A 43 0.44 -2.87 10.46
CA THR A 43 0.84 -2.13 9.25
C THR A 43 0.20 -2.70 8.00
N VAL A 44 0.15 -4.03 7.85
CA VAL A 44 -0.55 -4.67 6.71
C VAL A 44 -2.02 -4.23 6.66
N ILE A 45 -2.74 -4.33 7.78
CA ILE A 45 -4.16 -3.95 7.86
C ILE A 45 -4.35 -2.46 7.57
N ASN A 46 -3.53 -1.61 8.19
CA ASN A 46 -3.60 -0.16 7.99
C ASN A 46 -3.42 0.19 6.51
N ASN A 47 -2.32 -0.29 5.91
CA ASN A 47 -1.98 0.05 4.54
C ASN A 47 -2.94 -0.58 3.55
N ALA A 48 -3.42 -1.80 3.80
CA ALA A 48 -4.45 -2.41 2.97
C ALA A 48 -5.71 -1.55 2.91
N ILE A 49 -6.30 -1.20 4.05
CA ILE A 49 -7.54 -0.40 4.08
C ILE A 49 -7.33 0.94 3.37
N SER A 50 -6.27 1.69 3.71
CA SER A 50 -6.05 3.02 3.15
C SER A 50 -5.76 3.00 1.65
N LEU A 51 -4.93 2.05 1.19
CA LEU A 51 -4.54 1.99 -0.23
C LEU A 51 -5.68 1.46 -1.10
N ILE A 52 -6.45 0.47 -0.62
CA ILE A 52 -7.63 -0.04 -1.32
C ILE A 52 -8.72 1.03 -1.38
N ALA A 53 -8.96 1.75 -0.28
CA ALA A 53 -9.93 2.85 -0.25
C ALA A 53 -9.60 3.90 -1.32
N ALA A 54 -8.32 4.19 -1.53
CA ALA A 54 -7.82 5.08 -2.57
C ALA A 54 -7.73 4.44 -3.98
N GLY A 55 -8.28 3.24 -4.18
CA GLY A 55 -8.39 2.57 -5.49
C GLY A 55 -7.12 1.85 -5.97
N ASN A 56 -6.20 1.49 -5.07
CA ASN A 56 -4.92 0.86 -5.43
C ASN A 56 -4.92 -0.65 -5.19
N SER A 57 -4.00 -1.35 -5.86
CA SER A 57 -3.56 -2.70 -5.47
C SER A 57 -2.22 -2.64 -4.74
N VAL A 58 -1.91 -3.64 -3.93
CA VAL A 58 -0.73 -3.60 -3.05
C VAL A 58 0.09 -4.88 -3.14
N ILE A 59 1.38 -4.73 -3.38
CA ILE A 59 2.37 -5.77 -3.14
C ILE A 59 3.12 -5.48 -1.84
N PHE A 60 2.97 -6.38 -0.87
CA PHE A 60 3.66 -6.30 0.41
C PHE A 60 5.01 -6.99 0.38
N ALA A 61 6.02 -6.31 0.93
CA ALA A 61 7.34 -6.84 1.24
C ALA A 61 7.53 -6.84 2.78
N PRO A 62 7.01 -7.87 3.48
CA PRO A 62 7.13 -7.93 4.93
C PRO A 62 8.54 -8.24 5.40
N HIS A 63 8.89 -7.76 6.58
CA HIS A 63 10.15 -8.13 7.22
C HIS A 63 10.26 -9.67 7.37
N PRO A 64 11.39 -10.31 7.01
CA PRO A 64 11.52 -11.77 6.99
C PRO A 64 11.16 -12.44 8.33
N ALA A 65 11.57 -11.82 9.44
CA ALA A 65 11.25 -12.29 10.80
C ALA A 65 9.75 -12.32 11.13
N ALA A 66 8.91 -11.56 10.41
CA ALA A 66 7.47 -11.48 10.63
C ALA A 66 6.65 -12.07 9.46
N LYS A 67 7.28 -12.80 8.54
CA LYS A 67 6.64 -13.25 7.29
C LYS A 67 5.30 -13.97 7.50
N LYS A 68 5.23 -14.88 8.48
CA LYS A 68 4.06 -15.74 8.70
C LYS A 68 2.83 -14.93 9.11
N VAL A 69 3.00 -14.00 10.06
CA VAL A 69 1.89 -13.18 10.56
C VAL A 69 1.43 -12.17 9.52
N SER A 70 2.37 -11.57 8.76
CA SER A 70 2.01 -10.68 7.65
C SER A 70 1.27 -11.43 6.54
N GLN A 71 1.76 -12.60 6.12
CA GLN A 71 1.11 -13.44 5.11
C GLN A 71 -0.29 -13.87 5.57
N GLN A 72 -0.46 -14.26 6.84
CA GLN A 72 -1.77 -14.61 7.37
C GLN A 72 -2.74 -13.42 7.31
N ALA A 73 -2.31 -12.22 7.69
CA ALA A 73 -3.13 -11.02 7.60
C ALA A 73 -3.53 -10.70 6.15
N ILE A 74 -2.60 -10.80 5.21
CA ILE A 74 -2.86 -10.60 3.76
C ILE A 74 -3.87 -11.63 3.24
N THR A 75 -3.74 -12.90 3.63
CA THR A 75 -4.67 -13.96 3.24
C THR A 75 -6.08 -13.69 3.76
N LEU A 76 -6.23 -13.33 5.04
CA LEU A 76 -7.53 -13.02 5.63
C LEU A 76 -8.19 -11.80 4.96
N LEU A 77 -7.40 -10.76 4.65
CA LEU A 77 -7.90 -9.58 3.94
C LEU A 77 -8.34 -9.91 2.52
N ASN A 78 -7.58 -10.69 1.75
CA ASN A 78 -8.01 -11.14 0.42
C ASN A 78 -9.29 -11.97 0.48
N GLN A 79 -9.42 -12.88 1.45
CA GLN A 79 -10.65 -13.65 1.66
C GLN A 79 -11.84 -12.72 1.91
N ALA A 80 -11.66 -11.69 2.74
CA ALA A 80 -12.69 -10.69 2.99
C ALA A 80 -13.04 -9.86 1.74
N ILE A 81 -12.04 -9.45 0.94
CA ILE A 81 -12.23 -8.71 -0.32
C ILE A 81 -13.07 -9.55 -1.29
N VAL A 82 -12.68 -10.80 -1.52
CA VAL A 82 -13.39 -11.71 -2.44
C VAL A 82 -14.79 -12.01 -1.93
N ALA A 83 -14.96 -12.26 -0.63
CA ALA A 83 -16.28 -12.48 -0.03
C ALA A 83 -17.21 -11.27 -0.18
N ALA A 84 -16.67 -10.06 -0.24
CA ALA A 84 -17.41 -8.82 -0.51
C ALA A 84 -17.65 -8.55 -2.01
N GLY A 85 -17.25 -9.45 -2.91
CA GLY A 85 -17.37 -9.31 -4.36
C GLY A 85 -16.25 -8.51 -5.03
N GLY A 86 -15.18 -8.21 -4.28
CA GLY A 86 -13.97 -7.58 -4.83
C GLY A 86 -13.11 -8.56 -5.63
N PRO A 87 -12.17 -8.05 -6.44
CA PRO A 87 -11.31 -8.88 -7.27
C PRO A 87 -10.27 -9.64 -6.42
N GLU A 88 -9.85 -10.80 -6.93
CA GLU A 88 -8.73 -11.55 -6.35
C GLU A 88 -7.41 -10.80 -6.50
N ASN A 89 -6.43 -11.13 -5.66
CA ASN A 89 -5.04 -10.65 -5.74
C ASN A 89 -4.88 -9.13 -5.66
N LEU A 90 -5.85 -8.43 -5.05
CA LEU A 90 -5.73 -6.99 -4.82
C LEU A 90 -4.66 -6.67 -3.76
N LEU A 91 -4.38 -7.63 -2.86
CA LEU A 91 -3.24 -7.64 -1.95
C LEU A 91 -2.37 -8.88 -2.23
N VAL A 92 -1.07 -8.72 -2.46
CA VAL A 92 -0.17 -9.85 -2.71
C VAL A 92 1.13 -9.72 -1.94
N THR A 93 1.84 -10.83 -1.77
CA THR A 93 3.20 -10.85 -1.24
C THR A 93 3.95 -12.06 -1.78
N VAL A 94 5.27 -12.05 -1.66
CA VAL A 94 6.10 -13.20 -2.02
C VAL A 94 6.03 -14.27 -0.93
N ALA A 95 6.21 -15.54 -1.32
CA ALA A 95 6.26 -16.66 -0.39
C ALA A 95 7.44 -16.55 0.59
N ASN A 96 8.60 -16.10 0.09
CA ASN A 96 9.82 -15.92 0.87
C ASN A 96 10.31 -14.48 0.74
N PRO A 97 9.91 -13.58 1.66
CA PRO A 97 10.37 -12.20 1.63
C PRO A 97 11.83 -12.10 2.08
N ASP A 98 12.58 -11.27 1.37
CA ASP A 98 13.97 -10.92 1.66
C ASP A 98 14.28 -9.48 1.23
N ILE A 99 15.49 -9.02 1.54
CA ILE A 99 15.93 -7.66 1.22
C ILE A 99 16.05 -7.43 -0.30
N GLU A 100 16.43 -8.47 -1.05
CA GLU A 100 16.58 -8.38 -2.51
C GLU A 100 15.22 -8.14 -3.18
N THR A 101 14.18 -8.84 -2.73
CA THR A 101 12.80 -8.65 -3.19
C THR A 101 12.34 -7.21 -2.96
N ALA A 102 12.59 -6.64 -1.77
CA ALA A 102 12.26 -5.25 -1.49
C ALA A 102 13.01 -4.28 -2.43
N GLN A 103 14.32 -4.50 -2.63
CA GLN A 103 15.12 -3.68 -3.55
C GLN A 103 14.68 -3.78 -5.01
N ARG A 104 14.21 -4.95 -5.45
CA ARG A 104 13.63 -5.14 -6.79
C ARG A 104 12.34 -4.36 -6.94
N LEU A 105 11.48 -4.36 -5.93
CA LEU A 105 10.24 -3.58 -5.93
C LEU A 105 10.49 -2.07 -6.01
N PHE A 106 11.54 -1.57 -5.36
CA PHE A 106 11.88 -0.13 -5.42
C PHE A 106 12.25 0.36 -6.81
N LYS A 107 12.70 -0.54 -7.70
CA LYS A 107 13.16 -0.23 -9.05
C LYS A 107 12.17 -0.67 -10.13
N PHE A 108 11.10 -1.38 -9.75
CA PHE A 108 10.21 -1.98 -10.73
C PHE A 108 9.31 -0.90 -11.36
N PRO A 109 9.35 -0.69 -12.69
CA PRO A 109 8.61 0.39 -13.34
C PRO A 109 7.10 0.33 -13.18
N GLY A 110 6.54 -0.84 -12.84
CA GLY A 110 5.12 -1.01 -12.60
C GLY A 110 4.65 -0.57 -11.20
N ILE A 111 5.55 -0.16 -10.31
CA ILE A 111 5.17 0.41 -9.01
C ILE A 111 4.98 1.92 -9.13
N GLY A 112 3.76 2.39 -8.86
CA GLY A 112 3.42 3.82 -8.88
C GLY A 112 3.76 4.56 -7.60
N LEU A 113 3.85 3.84 -6.47
CA LEU A 113 4.16 4.42 -5.15
C LEU A 113 4.88 3.43 -4.24
N LEU A 114 5.88 3.91 -3.49
CA LEU A 114 6.53 3.17 -2.42
C LEU A 114 6.01 3.65 -1.05
N VAL A 115 5.53 2.72 -0.24
CA VAL A 115 5.11 2.97 1.15
C VAL A 115 5.99 2.15 2.08
N VAL A 116 7.00 2.80 2.67
CA VAL A 116 8.04 2.11 3.43
C VAL A 116 7.92 2.43 4.91
N THR A 117 7.66 1.40 5.72
CA THR A 117 7.67 1.49 7.18
C THR A 117 8.75 0.56 7.72
N GLY A 118 9.80 1.13 8.29
CA GLY A 118 10.94 0.38 8.80
C GLY A 118 12.03 1.30 9.34
N GLY A 119 13.21 0.74 9.59
CA GLY A 119 14.37 1.53 10.03
C GLY A 119 14.92 2.43 8.91
N GLU A 120 15.72 3.42 9.31
CA GLU A 120 16.29 4.43 8.40
C GLU A 120 16.97 3.82 7.17
N ALA A 121 17.69 2.71 7.35
CA ALA A 121 18.42 2.05 6.25
C ALA A 121 17.51 1.61 5.08
N VAL A 122 16.30 1.11 5.36
CA VAL A 122 15.37 0.70 4.29
C VAL A 122 14.65 1.90 3.68
N VAL A 123 14.39 2.93 4.48
CA VAL A 123 13.81 4.20 4.01
C VAL A 123 14.78 4.89 3.04
N GLU A 124 16.05 5.01 3.41
CA GLU A 124 17.10 5.59 2.58
C GLU A 124 17.35 4.75 1.31
N ALA A 125 17.27 3.42 1.40
CA ALA A 125 17.38 2.56 0.22
C ALA A 125 16.24 2.81 -0.79
N ALA A 126 15.01 3.03 -0.31
CA ALA A 126 13.87 3.35 -1.17
C ALA A 126 13.97 4.77 -1.74
N ARG A 127 14.39 5.75 -0.93
CA ARG A 127 14.55 7.15 -1.34
C ARG A 127 15.48 7.34 -2.54
N LYS A 128 16.51 6.50 -2.67
CA LYS A 128 17.44 6.52 -3.83
C LYS A 128 16.77 6.21 -5.17
N HIS A 129 15.54 5.69 -5.16
CA HIS A 129 14.80 5.29 -6.35
C HIS A 129 13.50 6.09 -6.55
N THR A 130 13.26 7.07 -5.69
CA THR A 130 12.15 8.02 -5.80
C THR A 130 12.73 9.40 -6.06
N ASN A 131 12.19 10.13 -7.04
CA ASN A 131 12.62 11.48 -7.36
C ASN A 131 12.29 12.48 -6.25
#